data_AF-A0A933WQJ4-F1
#
_entry.id   AF-A0A933WQJ4-F1
#
_cell.length_a   1.000
_cell.length_b   1.000
_cell.length_c   1.000
_cell.angle_alpha   90.00
_cell.angle_beta   90.00
_cell.angle_gamma   90.00
#
_symmetry.space_group_name_H-M   'P 1'
#
loop_
_entity.id
_entity.type
_entity.pdbx_description
1 polymer ?
#
loop_
_entity_poly.entity_id
_entity_poly.type
_entity_poly.pdbx_seq_one_letter_code
_entity_poly.pdbx_strand_id
1 'polypeptide(L)'
;QRADGRRTLVHGDYRIGNMLFGAEGLRVVLDWELAHVGDPMEDMGFICVRSWRFGGPKPVGGIGEREEFFAAYEEAGGGRVDPERVRFWEVFGNLRWGVICLSQARTYLDGHSKSVELASIGRRTAETEWELLGLVDS
;
A
#
# COMPACT_ATOMS: atom_id res chain seq x y z
N GLN A 1 10.42 24.43 -11.00
CA GLN A 1 9.44 24.67 -9.91
C GLN A 1 9.73 23.62 -8.85
N ARG A 2 10.13 24.01 -7.63
CA ARG A 2 10.52 23.02 -6.60
C ARG A 2 9.27 22.23 -6.18
N ALA A 3 9.39 20.91 -6.12
CA ALA A 3 8.38 20.04 -5.54
C ALA A 3 8.01 20.59 -4.16
N ASP A 4 6.73 20.88 -3.94
CA ASP A 4 6.23 21.29 -2.64
C ASP A 4 6.45 20.11 -1.67
N GLY A 5 7.41 20.28 -0.77
CA GLY A 5 7.79 19.33 0.27
C GLY A 5 6.81 19.30 1.44
N ARG A 6 5.51 19.51 1.17
CA ARG A 6 4.43 19.38 2.14
C ARG A 6 4.54 18.02 2.83
N ARG A 7 4.61 18.05 4.16
CA ARG A 7 4.59 16.87 5.01
C ARG A 7 3.30 16.83 5.81
N THR A 8 2.67 15.67 5.89
CA THR A 8 1.42 15.45 6.61
C THR A 8 1.53 14.24 7.52
N LEU A 9 0.51 14.01 8.35
CA LEU A 9 0.32 12.70 8.93
C LEU A 9 0.08 11.69 7.80
N VAL A 10 0.81 10.58 7.86
CA VAL A 10 0.70 9.41 7.00
C VAL A 10 0.37 8.23 7.91
N HIS A 11 -0.57 7.40 7.48
CA HIS A 11 -1.01 6.22 8.21
C HIS A 11 0.04 5.10 8.17
N GLY A 12 0.68 4.87 7.02
CA GLY A 12 1.80 3.93 6.85
C GLY A 12 1.37 2.47 6.60
N ASP A 13 0.15 2.10 6.97
CA ASP A 13 -0.55 0.86 6.52
C ASP A 13 -1.94 1.19 5.93
N TYR A 14 -2.05 2.21 5.07
CA TYR A 14 -3.34 2.64 4.51
C TYR A 14 -3.85 1.66 3.44
N ARG A 15 -4.73 0.74 3.83
CA ARG A 15 -5.32 -0.28 2.94
C ARG A 15 -6.74 -0.65 3.37
N ILE A 16 -7.52 -1.21 2.45
CA ILE A 16 -8.93 -1.61 2.68
C ILE A 16 -9.09 -2.53 3.89
N GLY A 17 -8.11 -3.41 4.15
CA GLY A 17 -8.15 -4.30 5.31
C GLY A 17 -8.09 -3.61 6.68
N ASN A 18 -7.73 -2.32 6.73
CA ASN A 18 -7.69 -1.51 7.95
C ASN A 18 -8.84 -0.49 8.02
N MET A 19 -9.91 -0.70 7.24
CA MET A 19 -11.06 0.19 7.18
C MET A 19 -12.33 -0.56 7.60
N LEU A 20 -13.14 0.05 8.47
CA LEU A 20 -14.46 -0.44 8.85
C LEU A 20 -15.54 0.38 8.18
N PHE A 21 -16.41 -0.29 7.43
CA PHE A 21 -17.55 0.31 6.74
C PHE A 21 -18.86 -0.07 7.43
N GLY A 22 -19.77 0.89 7.56
CA GLY A 22 -21.15 0.68 7.96
C GLY A 22 -22.10 1.01 6.81
N ALA A 23 -23.41 1.01 7.10
CA ALA A 23 -24.44 1.26 6.09
C ALA A 23 -24.33 2.62 5.36
N GLU A 24 -23.71 3.61 5.99
CA GLU A 24 -23.54 4.97 5.42
C GLU A 24 -22.11 5.22 4.88
N GLY A 25 -21.26 4.19 4.83
CA GLY A 25 -19.87 4.31 4.35
C GLY A 25 -18.81 4.10 5.43
N LEU A 26 -17.62 4.67 5.22
CA LEU A 26 -16.46 4.52 6.09
C LEU A 26 -16.76 5.06 7.51
N ARG A 27 -16.51 4.25 8.53
CA ARG A 27 -16.73 4.61 9.94
C ARG A 27 -15.42 4.82 10.70
N VAL A 28 -14.43 3.95 10.47
CA VAL A 28 -13.18 3.94 11.23
C VAL A 28 -12.03 3.50 10.33
N VAL A 29 -10.88 4.17 10.48
CA VAL A 29 -9.57 3.71 10.01
C VAL A 29 -8.81 3.18 11.23
N LEU A 30 -8.37 1.93 11.16
CA LEU A 30 -7.70 1.18 12.24
C LEU A 30 -6.20 1.10 12.00
N ASP A 31 -5.47 0.65 13.01
CA ASP A 31 -4.08 0.21 12.89
C ASP A 31 -3.06 1.33 12.54
N TRP A 32 -2.99 2.31 13.44
CA TRP A 32 -2.14 3.50 13.32
C TRP A 32 -0.69 3.27 13.83
N GLU A 33 -0.25 2.03 14.05
CA GLU A 33 1.05 1.77 14.68
C GLU A 33 2.25 2.20 13.84
N LEU A 34 2.05 2.33 12.52
CA LEU A 34 3.06 2.81 11.55
C LEU A 34 2.92 4.29 11.20
N ALA A 35 2.02 5.01 11.87
CA ALA A 35 1.72 6.38 11.55
C ALA A 35 2.93 7.31 11.82
N HIS A 36 3.19 8.21 10.90
CA HIS A 36 4.34 9.12 10.98
C HIS A 36 4.11 10.39 10.15
N VAL A 37 5.03 11.36 10.28
CA VAL A 37 5.01 12.57 9.45
C VAL A 37 5.82 12.33 8.17
N GLY A 38 5.15 12.33 7.03
CA GLY A 38 5.70 11.86 5.77
C GLY A 38 5.14 12.58 4.54
N ASP A 39 5.38 11.97 3.39
CA ASP A 39 4.81 12.39 2.11
C ASP A 39 3.35 11.90 2.03
N PRO A 40 2.33 12.76 1.83
CA PRO A 40 0.95 12.30 1.67
C PRO A 40 0.76 11.29 0.53
N MET A 41 1.62 11.30 -0.49
CA MET A 41 1.56 10.36 -1.60
C MET A 41 1.90 8.92 -1.18
N GLU A 42 2.51 8.72 0.00
CA GLU A 42 2.87 7.41 0.53
C GLU A 42 1.64 6.52 0.73
N ASP A 43 0.63 7.00 1.47
CA ASP A 43 -0.61 6.24 1.70
C ASP A 43 -1.38 5.99 0.38
N MET A 44 -1.31 6.94 -0.55
CA MET A 44 -1.95 6.81 -1.86
C MET A 44 -1.29 5.75 -2.74
N GLY A 45 0.05 5.65 -2.69
CA GLY A 45 0.80 4.60 -3.37
C GLY A 45 0.62 3.25 -2.67
N PHE A 46 0.60 3.26 -1.33
CA PHE A 46 0.50 2.04 -0.55
C PHE A 46 -0.81 1.30 -0.81
N ILE A 47 -1.98 1.97 -0.81
CA ILE A 47 -3.25 1.32 -1.14
C ILE A 47 -3.29 0.72 -2.56
N CYS A 48 -2.40 1.16 -3.45
CA CYS A 48 -2.28 0.64 -4.81
C CYS A 48 -1.42 -0.63 -4.92
N VAL A 49 -0.64 -0.99 -3.90
CA VAL A 49 0.19 -2.20 -3.87
C VAL A 49 -0.66 -3.43 -4.18
N ARG A 50 -0.20 -4.27 -5.13
CA ARG A 50 -0.94 -5.45 -5.64
C ARG A 50 -1.48 -6.33 -4.52
N SER A 51 -0.67 -6.51 -3.48
CA SER A 51 -1.02 -7.34 -2.33
C SER A 51 -2.27 -6.88 -1.56
N TRP A 52 -2.62 -5.59 -1.64
CA TRP A 52 -3.76 -4.98 -0.97
C TRP A 52 -4.99 -4.83 -1.86
N ARG A 53 -4.88 -5.28 -3.12
CA ARG A 53 -6.02 -5.37 -4.03
C ARG A 53 -6.90 -6.59 -3.78
N PHE A 54 -6.42 -7.56 -2.98
CA PHE A 54 -7.14 -8.79 -2.62
C PHE A 54 -7.75 -9.54 -3.82
N GLY A 55 -7.01 -9.58 -4.94
CA GLY A 55 -7.46 -10.22 -6.19
C GLY A 55 -8.40 -9.36 -7.04
N GLY A 56 -8.78 -8.17 -6.57
CA GLY A 56 -9.55 -7.20 -7.32
C GLY A 56 -8.75 -6.65 -8.53
N PRO A 57 -9.43 -6.36 -9.66
CA PRO A 57 -8.76 -5.97 -10.89
C PRO A 57 -8.31 -4.51 -10.89
N LYS A 58 -8.92 -3.68 -10.03
CA LYS A 58 -8.70 -2.23 -10.01
C LYS A 58 -7.51 -1.84 -9.14
N PRO A 59 -6.80 -0.76 -9.48
CA PRO A 59 -5.54 -0.44 -8.82
C PRO A 59 -5.69 -0.01 -7.37
N VAL A 60 -6.70 0.77 -7.01
CA VAL A 60 -6.88 1.29 -5.65
C VAL A 60 -7.63 0.27 -4.82
N GLY A 61 -6.91 -0.46 -3.95
CA GLY A 61 -7.50 -1.44 -3.03
C GLY A 61 -8.31 -2.55 -3.72
N GLY A 62 -8.14 -2.76 -5.02
CA GLY A 62 -8.91 -3.74 -5.80
C GLY A 62 -10.26 -3.24 -6.31
N ILE A 63 -10.67 -2.01 -5.95
CA ILE A 63 -12.06 -1.54 -6.14
C ILE A 63 -12.21 -0.18 -6.83
N GLY A 64 -11.16 0.65 -6.90
CA GLY A 64 -11.22 2.01 -7.45
C GLY A 64 -10.16 2.30 -8.51
N GLU A 65 -10.45 3.26 -9.39
CA GLU A 65 -9.48 3.80 -10.35
C GLU A 65 -8.62 4.89 -9.70
N ARG A 66 -7.39 5.07 -10.19
CA ARG A 66 -6.45 6.05 -9.63
C ARG A 66 -6.96 7.47 -9.80
N GLU A 67 -7.47 7.78 -10.98
CA GLU A 67 -7.94 9.12 -11.36
C GLU A 67 -9.11 9.55 -10.47
N GLU A 68 -10.07 8.65 -10.23
CA GLU A 68 -11.20 8.88 -9.34
C GLU A 68 -10.74 9.09 -7.89
N PHE A 69 -9.80 8.27 -7.43
CA PHE A 69 -9.25 8.36 -6.08
C PHE A 69 -8.46 9.66 -5.86
N PHE A 70 -7.66 10.08 -6.85
CA PHE A 70 -6.88 11.30 -6.79
C PHE A 70 -7.79 12.52 -6.78
N ALA A 71 -8.79 12.56 -7.67
CA ALA A 71 -9.77 13.63 -7.71
C ALA A 71 -10.54 13.75 -6.39
N ALA A 72 -10.97 12.62 -5.80
CA ALA A 72 -11.67 12.61 -4.51
C ALA A 72 -10.78 13.13 -3.36
N TYR A 73 -9.48 12.78 -3.37
CA TYR A 73 -8.52 13.30 -2.39
C TYR A 73 -8.33 14.82 -2.52
N GLU A 74 -8.20 15.32 -3.74
CA GLU A 74 -8.08 16.75 -4.02
C GLU A 74 -9.34 17.53 -3.61
N GLU A 75 -10.52 17.02 -3.96
CA GLU A 75 -11.84 17.61 -3.61
C GLU A 75 -12.06 17.65 -2.10
N ALA A 76 -11.61 16.62 -1.38
CA ALA A 76 -11.66 16.56 0.09
C ALA A 76 -10.66 17.52 0.78
N GLY A 77 -9.85 18.27 0.02
CA GLY A 77 -8.89 19.25 0.55
C GLY A 77 -7.50 18.69 0.84
N GLY A 78 -7.17 17.49 0.36
CA GLY A 78 -5.86 16.86 0.51
C GLY A 78 -4.71 17.60 -0.17
N GLY A 79 -5.03 18.49 -1.11
CA GLY A 79 -4.08 19.20 -1.95
C GLY A 79 -3.76 18.42 -3.22
N ARG A 80 -3.05 19.06 -4.16
CA ARG A 80 -2.77 18.48 -5.48
C ARG A 80 -1.97 17.18 -5.38
N VAL A 81 -2.41 16.16 -6.10
CA VAL A 81 -1.76 14.86 -6.21
C VAL A 81 -0.73 14.89 -7.32
N ASP A 82 0.42 14.27 -7.05
CA ASP A 82 1.49 14.05 -8.03
C ASP A 82 1.53 12.55 -8.39
N PRO A 83 1.01 12.16 -9.57
CA PRO A 83 0.93 10.75 -9.95
C PRO A 83 2.27 10.03 -10.00
N GLU A 84 3.36 10.73 -10.35
CA GLU A 84 4.69 10.12 -10.41
C GLU A 84 5.24 9.84 -9.00
N ARG A 85 4.94 10.70 -8.03
CA ARG A 85 5.26 10.44 -6.62
C ARG A 85 4.42 9.29 -6.07
N VAL A 86 3.13 9.22 -6.39
CA VAL A 86 2.28 8.08 -6.02
C VAL A 86 2.85 6.78 -6.59
N ARG A 87 3.25 6.78 -7.87
CA ARG A 87 3.88 5.63 -8.53
C ARG A 87 5.17 5.22 -7.83
N PHE A 88 6.05 6.18 -7.49
CA PHE A 88 7.26 5.91 -6.71
C PHE A 88 6.93 5.19 -5.39
N TRP A 89 5.95 5.69 -4.64
CA TRP A 89 5.53 5.08 -3.37
C TRP A 89 4.87 3.72 -3.54
N GLU A 90 4.15 3.47 -4.64
CA GLU A 90 3.62 2.15 -4.97
C GLU A 90 4.75 1.14 -5.25
N VAL A 91 5.76 1.54 -6.04
CA VAL A 91 6.95 0.69 -6.28
C VAL A 91 7.68 0.41 -4.97
N PHE A 92 7.93 1.44 -4.17
CA PHE A 92 8.58 1.29 -2.87
C PHE A 92 7.75 0.40 -1.91
N GLY A 93 6.43 0.56 -1.91
CA GLY A 93 5.51 -0.26 -1.11
C GLY A 93 5.56 -1.74 -1.49
N ASN A 94 5.61 -2.06 -2.79
CA ASN A 94 5.82 -3.43 -3.25
C ASN A 94 7.20 -3.95 -2.80
N LEU A 95 8.28 -3.17 -2.95
CA LEU A 95 9.61 -3.58 -2.49
C LEU A 95 9.63 -3.87 -0.99
N ARG A 96 9.09 -2.96 -0.17
CA ARG A 96 8.99 -3.12 1.28
C ARG A 96 8.22 -4.39 1.64
N TRP A 97 7.09 -4.64 0.99
CA TRP A 97 6.30 -5.84 1.23
C TRP A 97 7.06 -7.12 0.83
N GLY A 98 7.80 -7.10 -0.28
CA GLY A 98 8.64 -8.22 -0.72
C GLY A 98 9.71 -8.59 0.31
N VAL A 99 10.38 -7.59 0.90
CA VAL A 99 11.34 -7.79 1.99
C VAL A 99 10.69 -8.41 3.24
N ILE A 100 9.47 -7.98 3.58
CA ILE A 100 8.70 -8.56 4.69
C ILE A 100 8.37 -10.02 4.37
N CYS A 101 7.87 -10.34 3.18
CA CYS A 101 7.58 -11.71 2.76
C CYS A 101 8.80 -12.64 2.88
N LEU A 102 9.97 -12.19 2.39
CA LEU A 102 11.23 -12.90 2.52
C LEU A 102 11.62 -13.17 3.98
N SER A 103 11.44 -12.17 4.85
CA SER A 103 11.74 -12.28 6.28
C SER A 103 10.83 -13.27 7.00
N GLN A 104 9.53 -13.27 6.66
CA GLN A 104 8.56 -14.23 7.20
C GLN A 104 8.83 -15.66 6.70
N ALA A 105 9.17 -15.82 5.43
CA ALA A 105 9.60 -17.11 4.86
C ALA A 105 10.81 -17.66 5.61
N ARG A 106 11.82 -16.82 5.83
CA ARG A 106 13.05 -17.19 6.53
C ARG A 106 12.80 -17.60 7.98
N THR A 107 11.96 -16.84 8.69
CA THR A 107 11.55 -17.18 10.07
C THR A 107 10.92 -18.57 10.17
N TYR A 108 10.11 -18.95 9.16
CA TYR A 108 9.53 -20.29 9.10
C TYR A 108 10.57 -21.37 8.75
N LEU A 109 11.39 -21.14 7.72
CA LEU A 109 12.37 -22.11 7.22
C LEU A 109 13.50 -22.39 8.23
N ASP A 110 13.95 -21.36 8.95
CA ASP A 110 14.97 -21.49 10.00
C ASP A 110 14.41 -22.15 11.29
N GLY A 111 13.10 -22.46 11.32
CA GLY A 111 12.46 -23.19 12.41
C GLY A 111 12.16 -22.32 13.64
N HIS A 112 12.35 -21.01 13.58
CA HIS A 112 12.04 -20.09 14.67
C HIS A 112 10.54 -20.05 15.00
N SER A 113 9.68 -20.22 14.00
CA SER A 113 8.23 -20.36 14.21
C SER A 113 7.59 -21.26 13.14
N LYS A 114 6.95 -22.34 13.56
CA LYS A 114 6.21 -23.27 12.67
C LYS A 114 4.78 -22.79 12.43
N SER A 115 4.63 -21.60 11.86
CA SER A 115 3.34 -21.00 11.53
C SER A 115 3.00 -21.16 10.04
N VAL A 116 1.82 -21.70 9.76
CA VAL A 116 1.26 -21.81 8.39
C VAL A 116 1.06 -20.43 7.77
N GLU A 117 0.75 -19.42 8.58
CA GLU A 117 0.60 -18.03 8.14
C GLU A 117 1.93 -17.49 7.59
N LEU A 118 3.03 -17.65 8.34
CA LEU A 118 4.35 -17.18 7.91
C LEU A 118 4.81 -17.86 6.62
N ALA A 119 4.59 -19.18 6.50
CA ALA A 119 4.87 -19.91 5.27
C ALA A 119 4.00 -19.42 4.09
N SER A 120 2.75 -19.04 4.35
CA SER A 120 1.83 -18.54 3.32
C SER A 120 2.17 -17.12 2.87
N ILE A 121 2.52 -16.24 3.80
CA ILE A 121 3.03 -14.89 3.49
C ILE A 121 4.32 -15.00 2.68
N GLY A 122 5.23 -15.91 3.07
CA GLY A 122 6.48 -16.15 2.36
C GLY A 122 6.32 -16.46 0.87
N ARG A 123 5.27 -17.22 0.49
CA ARG A 123 4.98 -17.52 -0.92
C ARG A 123 4.64 -16.28 -1.76
N ARG A 124 4.18 -15.18 -1.14
CA ARG A 124 3.84 -13.94 -1.84
C ARG A 124 5.07 -13.17 -2.34
N THR A 125 6.29 -13.60 -2.00
CA THR A 125 7.53 -13.04 -2.53
C THR A 125 7.52 -13.01 -4.06
N ALA A 126 7.20 -14.14 -4.71
CA ALA A 126 7.19 -14.26 -6.16
C ALA A 126 6.18 -13.31 -6.84
N GLU A 127 5.00 -13.13 -6.23
CA GLU A 127 4.00 -12.17 -6.72
C GLU A 127 4.51 -10.73 -6.67
N THR A 128 5.28 -10.41 -5.62
CA THR A 128 5.81 -9.07 -5.40
C THR A 128 6.97 -8.77 -6.34
N GLU A 129 7.85 -9.74 -6.59
CA GLU A 129 8.93 -9.64 -7.59
C GLU A 129 8.36 -9.43 -9.00
N TRP A 130 7.34 -10.21 -9.37
CA TRP A 130 6.67 -10.07 -10.67
C TRP A 130 6.03 -8.69 -10.84
N GLU A 131 5.32 -8.20 -9.82
CA GLU A 131 4.71 -6.86 -9.88
C GLU A 131 5.78 -5.76 -9.99
N LEU A 132 6.88 -5.86 -9.25
CA LEU A 132 7.97 -4.88 -9.32
C LEU A 132 8.58 -4.78 -10.71
N LEU A 133 8.80 -5.92 -11.40
CA LEU A 133 9.27 -5.91 -12.78
C LEU A 133 8.30 -5.17 -13.70
N GLY A 134 7.00 -5.48 -13.61
CA GLY A 134 5.98 -4.79 -14.40
C GLY A 134 5.88 -3.28 -14.11
N LEU A 135 6.08 -2.87 -12.85
CA LEU A 135 6.04 -1.47 -12.45
C LEU A 135 7.28 -0.68 -12.88
N VAL A 136 8.44 -1.32 -13.05
CA VAL A 136 9.68 -0.66 -13.48
C VAL A 136 9.77 -0.56 -15.01
N ASP A 137 9.23 -1.54 -15.73
CA ASP A 137 9.28 -1.59 -17.20
C ASP A 137 8.20 -0.74 -17.90
N SER A 138 7.26 -0.15 -17.13
CA SER A 138 6.15 0.69 -17.63
C SER A 138 6.47 2.18 -17.75
#